data_AF-A0A1I5UX23-F1
#
_entry.id   AF-A0A1I5UX23-F1
#
_cell.length_a   1.000
_cell.length_b   1.000
_cell.length_c   1.000
_cell.angle_alpha   90.00
_cell.angle_beta   90.00
_cell.angle_gamma   90.00
#
_symmetry.space_group_name_H-M   'P 1'
#
loop_
_entity.id
_entity.type
_entity.pdbx_description
1 polymer ?
#
loop_
_entity_poly.entity_id
_entity_poly.type
_entity_poly.pdbx_seq_one_letter_code
_entity_poly.pdbx_strand_id
1 'polypeptide(L)'
;MKKTALTLALVAQLSFATDSYFYFGDRKIDITPCQTEQILREGVKCYELLMVGSIVGVGDQIIVKTKEIKALESYAKELNASIIKPISKDMYLIKANDRTKTIDIANRLHEKEEIEYAQPDFVRKVGR
;
A
#
# COMPACT_ATOMS: atom_id res chain seq x y z
N MET A 1 -44.45 -6.04 40.16
CA MET A 1 -44.21 -6.03 38.70
C MET A 1 -43.97 -4.60 38.23
N LYS A 2 -42.74 -4.26 37.86
CA LYS A 2 -42.39 -3.19 36.91
C LYS A 2 -40.94 -3.45 36.50
N LYS A 3 -40.76 -3.82 35.23
CA LYS A 3 -39.48 -4.14 34.61
C LYS A 3 -38.77 -2.81 34.34
N THR A 4 -37.57 -2.63 34.85
CA THR A 4 -36.63 -1.62 34.34
C THR A 4 -35.31 -2.33 34.09
N ALA A 5 -35.16 -2.80 32.85
CA ALA A 5 -33.86 -3.11 32.29
C ALA A 5 -33.12 -1.78 32.13
N LEU A 6 -31.98 -1.61 32.82
CA LEU A 6 -31.07 -0.52 32.55
C LEU A 6 -29.87 -1.07 31.79
N THR A 7 -30.00 -0.98 30.47
CA THR A 7 -28.93 -1.15 29.49
C THR A 7 -27.83 -0.13 29.78
N LEU A 8 -26.59 -0.56 30.03
CA LEU A 8 -25.44 0.33 29.95
C LEU A 8 -24.35 -0.26 29.06
N ALA A 9 -24.49 0.10 27.78
CA ALA A 9 -23.45 0.41 26.81
C ALA A 9 -22.14 -0.39 26.91
N LEU A 10 -22.18 -1.52 26.19
CA LEU A 10 -21.16 -1.96 25.25
C LEU A 10 -20.43 -0.75 24.60
N VAL A 11 -19.21 -0.46 25.05
CA VAL A 11 -18.21 0.26 24.25
C VAL A 11 -16.95 -0.58 24.28
N ALA A 12 -17.01 -1.75 23.62
CA ALA A 12 -15.81 -2.36 23.09
C ALA A 12 -15.31 -1.37 22.02
N GLN A 13 -14.37 -0.52 22.40
CA GLN A 13 -13.57 0.25 21.45
C GLN A 13 -12.80 -0.78 20.62
N LEU A 14 -13.43 -1.21 19.52
CA LEU A 14 -12.73 -1.84 18.42
C LEU A 14 -11.86 -0.74 17.82
N SER A 15 -10.68 -0.55 18.41
CA SER A 15 -9.57 0.10 17.74
C SER A 15 -9.22 -0.78 16.55
N PHE A 16 -9.94 -0.60 15.44
CA PHE A 16 -9.51 -1.07 14.14
C PHE A 16 -8.34 -0.18 13.72
N ALA A 17 -7.21 -0.29 14.43
CA ALA A 17 -5.93 -0.01 13.82
C ALA A 17 -5.76 -1.09 12.75
N THR A 18 -6.20 -0.79 11.52
CA THR A 18 -5.71 -1.53 10.37
C THR A 18 -4.23 -1.18 10.26
N ASP A 19 -3.39 -2.03 10.85
CA ASP A 19 -1.94 -1.98 10.69
C ASP A 19 -1.62 -1.99 9.20
N SER A 20 -1.45 -0.81 8.63
CA SER A 20 -1.14 -0.64 7.22
C SER A 20 0.37 -0.49 7.15
N TYR A 21 1.02 -1.20 6.23
CA TYR A 21 2.47 -1.17 6.08
C TYR A 21 2.88 -1.36 4.62
N PHE A 22 4.13 -1.00 4.30
CA PHE A 22 4.78 -1.41 3.06
C PHE A 22 6.23 -1.82 3.32
N TYR A 23 6.84 -2.51 2.35
CA TYR A 23 8.26 -2.83 2.39
C TYR A 23 9.07 -1.81 1.58
N PHE A 24 10.14 -1.29 2.19
CA PHE A 24 11.18 -0.50 1.52
C PHE A 24 12.50 -1.27 1.58
N GLY A 25 12.84 -1.98 0.49
CA GLY A 25 13.81 -3.07 0.57
C GLY A 25 13.30 -4.12 1.57
N ASP A 26 14.14 -4.54 2.51
CA ASP A 26 13.78 -5.54 3.54
C ASP A 26 13.11 -4.94 4.78
N ARG A 27 12.88 -3.62 4.81
CA ARG A 27 12.33 -2.92 5.97
C ARG A 27 10.83 -2.78 5.85
N LYS A 28 10.09 -3.32 6.82
CA LYS A 28 8.67 -3.04 7.01
C LYS A 28 8.50 -1.63 7.59
N ILE A 29 7.70 -0.81 6.93
CA ILE A 29 7.40 0.58 7.33
C ILE A 29 5.92 0.69 7.63
N ASP A 30 5.58 0.99 8.88
CA ASP A 30 4.20 1.20 9.30
C ASP A 30 3.69 2.58 8.86
N ILE A 31 2.46 2.58 8.38
CA ILE A 31 1.79 3.74 7.81
C ILE A 31 0.38 3.89 8.35
N THR A 32 -0.10 5.12 8.43
CA THR A 32 -1.48 5.42 8.81
C THR A 32 -2.13 6.30 7.74
N PRO A 33 -3.37 6.03 7.31
CA PRO A 33 -4.08 6.91 6.39
C PRO A 33 -4.18 8.35 6.96
N CYS A 34 -3.86 9.36 6.15
CA CYS A 34 -4.03 10.77 6.51
C CYS A 34 -5.18 11.42 5.74
N GLN A 35 -5.84 12.42 6.35
CA GLN A 35 -6.97 13.14 5.75
C GLN A 35 -6.54 14.18 4.68
N THR A 36 -5.27 14.20 4.30
CA THR A 36 -4.66 15.24 3.47
C THR A 36 -4.91 15.02 1.97
N GLU A 37 -6.11 14.56 1.59
CA GLU A 37 -6.52 14.42 0.19
C GLU A 37 -6.45 15.76 -0.56
N GLN A 38 -6.60 16.89 0.14
CA GLN A 38 -6.50 18.24 -0.45
C GLN A 38 -5.09 18.62 -0.97
N ILE A 39 -4.04 17.86 -0.64
CA ILE A 39 -2.64 18.21 -1.02
C ILE A 39 -2.12 17.37 -2.19
N LEU A 40 -2.76 16.24 -2.51
CA LEU A 40 -2.31 15.29 -3.52
C LEU A 40 -3.21 15.33 -4.77
N ARG A 41 -2.68 14.92 -5.93
CA ARG A 41 -3.45 14.84 -7.17
C ARG A 41 -4.62 13.86 -7.02
N GLU A 42 -5.68 14.06 -7.80
CA GLU A 42 -6.82 13.15 -7.84
C GLU A 42 -6.37 11.70 -8.03
N GLY A 43 -6.85 10.81 -7.17
CA GLY A 43 -6.54 9.38 -7.23
C GLY A 43 -5.28 8.92 -6.52
N VAL A 44 -4.63 9.80 -5.75
CA VAL A 44 -3.51 9.46 -4.87
C VAL A 44 -4.01 9.39 -3.42
N LYS A 45 -3.79 8.26 -2.73
CA LYS A 45 -4.10 8.11 -1.30
C LYS A 45 -2.96 8.63 -0.43
N CYS A 46 -3.30 9.31 0.65
CA CYS A 46 -2.36 9.88 1.61
C CYS A 46 -2.03 8.89 2.73
N TYR A 47 -0.75 8.75 3.06
CA TYR A 47 -0.28 8.02 4.23
C TYR A 47 0.80 8.79 5.00
N GLU A 48 0.73 8.76 6.33
CA GLU A 48 1.78 9.21 7.23
C GLU A 48 2.69 8.04 7.60
N LEU A 49 4.01 8.26 7.53
CA LEU A 49 5.03 7.30 7.94
C LEU A 49 5.34 7.48 9.44
N LEU A 50 4.96 6.50 10.26
CA LEU A 50 5.01 6.62 11.73
C LEU A 50 6.43 6.87 12.28
N MET A 51 7.45 6.28 11.66
CA MET A 51 8.84 6.42 12.15
C MET A 51 9.50 7.76 11.79
N VAL A 52 8.99 8.46 10.79
CA VAL A 52 9.70 9.60 10.17
C VAL A 52 8.86 10.88 10.13
N GLY A 53 7.60 10.83 10.58
CA GLY A 53 6.68 11.96 10.57
C GLY A 53 6.47 12.56 9.17
N SER A 54 6.68 11.76 8.13
CA SER A 54 6.65 12.19 6.73
C SER A 54 5.36 11.74 6.05
N ILE A 55 4.84 12.55 5.13
CA ILE A 55 3.65 12.21 4.35
C ILE A 55 4.08 11.69 2.97
N VAL A 56 3.49 10.59 2.54
CA VAL A 56 3.65 10.02 1.21
C VAL A 56 2.29 9.84 0.51
N GLY A 57 2.28 10.05 -0.80
CA GLY A 57 1.16 9.72 -1.65
C GLY A 57 1.37 8.37 -2.34
N VAL A 58 0.33 7.54 -2.39
CA VAL A 58 0.33 6.27 -3.12
C VAL A 58 -0.73 6.31 -4.22
N GLY A 59 -0.29 6.19 -5.47
CA GLY A 59 -1.16 6.05 -6.64
C GLY A 59 -1.48 4.59 -6.94
N ASP A 60 -1.49 4.25 -8.23
CA ASP A 60 -1.73 2.89 -8.74
C ASP A 60 -0.46 2.20 -9.24
N GLN A 61 0.72 2.77 -9.00
CA GLN A 61 1.99 2.26 -9.53
C GLN A 61 2.84 1.59 -8.45
N ILE A 62 3.57 0.55 -8.86
CA ILE A 62 4.45 -0.27 -8.04
C ILE A 62 5.75 -0.46 -8.80
N ILE A 63 6.88 -0.23 -8.13
CA ILE A 63 8.22 -0.54 -8.64
C ILE A 63 8.59 -1.92 -8.13
N VAL A 64 8.95 -2.81 -9.06
CA VAL A 64 9.30 -4.20 -8.75
C VAL A 64 10.65 -4.54 -9.35
N LYS A 65 11.53 -5.13 -8.55
CA LYS A 65 12.73 -5.81 -9.04
C LYS A 65 12.53 -7.32 -8.94
N THR A 66 12.77 -8.03 -10.04
CA THR A 66 12.50 -9.48 -10.14
C THR A 66 13.72 -10.21 -10.69
N LYS A 67 13.97 -11.42 -10.20
CA LYS A 67 14.96 -12.37 -10.74
C LYS A 67 14.44 -13.02 -12.03
N GLU A 68 13.12 -13.12 -12.19
CA GLU A 68 12.47 -13.78 -13.31
C GLU A 68 11.23 -13.02 -13.79
N ILE A 69 11.27 -12.51 -15.02
CA ILE A 69 10.15 -11.75 -15.60
C ILE A 69 8.88 -12.59 -15.78
N LYS A 70 9.01 -13.88 -16.12
CA LYS A 70 7.84 -14.77 -16.31
C LYS A 70 7.05 -14.97 -15.01
N ALA A 71 7.76 -15.11 -13.88
CA ALA A 71 7.12 -15.18 -12.57
C ALA A 71 6.36 -13.87 -12.27
N LEU A 72 6.99 -12.73 -12.54
CA LEU A 72 6.35 -11.43 -12.37
C LEU A 72 5.09 -11.25 -13.23
N GLU A 73 5.11 -11.71 -14.48
CA GLU A 73 3.94 -11.70 -15.37
C GLU A 73 2.78 -12.53 -14.79
N SER A 74 3.07 -13.72 -14.26
CA SER A 74 2.06 -14.57 -13.60
C SER A 74 1.48 -13.88 -12.37
N TYR A 75 2.35 -13.39 -11.48
CA TYR A 75 1.92 -12.74 -10.24
C TYR A 75 1.14 -11.46 -10.51
N ALA A 76 1.57 -10.62 -11.46
CA ALA A 76 0.84 -9.42 -11.81
C ALA A 76 -0.58 -9.75 -12.27
N LYS A 77 -0.75 -10.77 -13.13
CA LYS A 77 -2.07 -11.22 -13.58
C LYS A 77 -2.95 -11.74 -12.43
N GLU A 78 -2.40 -12.58 -11.57
CA GLU A 78 -3.10 -13.12 -10.38
C GLU A 78 -3.57 -12.02 -9.42
N LEU A 79 -2.76 -10.95 -9.30
CA LEU A 79 -3.01 -9.81 -8.43
C LEU A 79 -3.83 -8.70 -9.08
N ASN A 80 -4.40 -8.93 -10.26
CA ASN A 80 -5.13 -7.94 -11.05
C ASN A 80 -4.32 -6.65 -11.27
N ALA A 81 -3.08 -6.84 -11.72
CA ALA A 81 -2.13 -5.80 -12.05
C ALA A 81 -1.54 -6.04 -13.45
N SER A 82 -0.98 -4.98 -14.05
CA SER A 82 -0.44 -4.99 -15.40
C SER A 82 0.98 -4.44 -15.42
N ILE A 83 1.92 -5.15 -16.04
CA ILE A 83 3.27 -4.60 -16.27
C ILE A 83 3.15 -3.47 -17.30
N ILE A 84 3.62 -2.27 -16.94
CA ILE A 84 3.57 -1.09 -17.83
C ILE A 84 4.81 -1.06 -18.72
N LYS A 85 5.99 -1.08 -18.11
CA LYS A 85 7.28 -0.96 -18.81
C LYS A 85 8.45 -1.41 -17.94
N PRO A 86 9.56 -1.87 -18.53
CA PRO A 86 10.82 -1.95 -17.82
C PRO A 86 11.31 -0.54 -17.46
N ILE A 87 11.90 -0.39 -16.29
CA ILE A 87 12.60 0.83 -15.83
C ILE A 87 14.11 0.66 -16.01
N SER A 88 14.63 -0.54 -15.73
CA SER A 88 16.03 -0.92 -15.92
C SER A 88 16.15 -2.44 -16.08
N LYS A 89 17.38 -2.96 -16.10
CA LYS A 89 17.60 -4.41 -16.09
C LYS A 89 16.98 -5.00 -14.82
N ASP A 90 16.08 -5.97 -14.98
CA ASP A 90 15.41 -6.71 -13.90
C ASP A 90 14.43 -5.85 -13.05
N MET A 91 14.12 -4.62 -13.48
CA MET A 91 13.23 -3.70 -12.76
C MET A 91 12.09 -3.20 -13.65
N TYR A 92 10.87 -3.24 -13.14
CA TYR A 92 9.65 -2.98 -13.87
C TYR A 92 8.72 -2.06 -13.10
N LEU A 93 8.00 -1.24 -13.87
CA LEU A 93 6.87 -0.48 -13.39
C LEU A 93 5.59 -1.28 -13.65
N ILE A 94 4.79 -1.48 -12.62
CA ILE A 94 3.53 -2.22 -12.67
C ILE A 94 2.40 -1.30 -12.22
N LYS A 95 1.22 -1.49 -12.81
CA LYS A 95 -0.01 -0.80 -12.47
C LYS A 95 -0.98 -1.73 -11.77
N ALA A 96 -1.46 -1.37 -10.58
CA ALA A 96 -2.63 -1.99 -9.98
C ALA A 96 -3.90 -1.55 -10.75
N ASN A 97 -4.75 -2.48 -11.15
CA ASN A 97 -6.02 -2.11 -11.80
C ASN A 97 -7.03 -1.54 -10.79
N ASP A 98 -6.88 -1.90 -9.50
CA ASP A 98 -7.57 -1.26 -8.37
C ASP A 98 -6.55 -0.54 -7.49
N ARG A 99 -6.57 0.81 -7.53
CA ARG A 99 -5.68 1.66 -6.74
C ARG A 99 -5.79 1.46 -5.24
N THR A 100 -6.93 0.96 -4.75
CA THR A 100 -7.11 0.72 -3.32
C THR A 100 -6.28 -0.47 -2.83
N LYS A 101 -5.78 -1.29 -3.76
CA LYS A 101 -4.99 -2.49 -3.52
C LYS A 101 -3.50 -2.31 -3.78
N THR A 102 -3.03 -1.12 -4.20
CA THR A 102 -1.61 -0.91 -4.57
C THR A 102 -0.62 -1.38 -3.50
N ILE A 103 -0.87 -1.03 -2.22
CA ILE A 103 0.01 -1.45 -1.10
C ILE A 103 -0.08 -2.97 -0.87
N ASP A 104 -1.27 -3.54 -0.88
CA ASP A 104 -1.49 -4.98 -0.73
C ASP A 104 -0.77 -5.78 -1.82
N ILE A 105 -0.89 -5.36 -3.08
CA ILE A 105 -0.22 -5.98 -4.23
C ILE A 105 1.31 -5.88 -4.06
N ALA A 106 1.83 -4.71 -3.67
CA ALA A 106 3.27 -4.54 -3.44
C ALA A 106 3.78 -5.50 -2.35
N ASN A 107 3.06 -5.61 -1.22
CA ASN A 107 3.44 -6.50 -0.13
C ASN A 107 3.38 -7.98 -0.55
N ARG A 108 2.31 -8.40 -1.24
CA ARG A 108 2.16 -9.77 -1.73
C ARG A 108 3.20 -10.15 -2.79
N LEU A 109 3.67 -9.19 -3.59
CA LEU A 109 4.79 -9.38 -4.51
C LEU A 109 6.11 -9.51 -3.75
N HIS A 110 6.35 -8.69 -2.72
CA HIS A 110 7.57 -8.76 -1.90
C HIS A 110 7.73 -10.12 -1.20
N GLU A 111 6.63 -10.81 -0.89
CA GLU A 111 6.64 -12.15 -0.30
C GLU A 111 7.00 -13.29 -1.27
N LYS A 112 7.18 -13.00 -2.56
CA LYS A 112 7.51 -14.02 -3.58
C LYS A 112 9.02 -14.19 -3.72
N GLU A 113 9.48 -15.43 -3.80
CA GLU A 113 10.90 -15.78 -3.85
C GLU A 113 11.63 -15.19 -5.08
N GLU A 114 10.94 -15.09 -6.21
CA GLU A 114 11.47 -14.53 -7.45
C GLU A 114 11.51 -13.00 -7.45
N ILE A 115 10.91 -12.34 -6.47
CA ILE A 115 10.87 -10.89 -6.33
C ILE A 115 11.93 -10.46 -5.32
N GLU A 116 12.87 -9.61 -5.76
CA GLU A 116 13.88 -9.06 -4.85
C GLU A 116 13.30 -7.93 -4.00
N TYR A 117 12.47 -7.08 -4.59
CA TYR A 117 11.65 -6.13 -3.84
C TYR A 117 10.46 -5.65 -4.66
N ALA A 118 9.39 -5.25 -3.98
CA ALA A 118 8.24 -4.58 -4.56
C ALA A 118 7.75 -3.50 -3.61
N GLN A 119 7.60 -2.28 -4.11
CA GLN A 119 7.17 -1.13 -3.31
C GLN A 119 6.27 -0.20 -4.11
N PRO A 120 5.32 0.50 -3.47
CA PRO A 120 4.56 1.54 -4.15
C PRO A 120 5.47 2.61 -4.75
N ASP A 121 5.11 3.13 -5.92
CA ASP A 121 5.73 4.33 -6.47
C ASP A 121 5.18 5.56 -5.73
N PHE A 122 5.98 6.09 -4.80
CA PHE A 122 5.55 7.16 -3.92
C PHE A 122 5.53 8.51 -4.64
N VAL A 123 4.36 9.15 -4.64
CA VAL A 123 4.22 10.54 -5.04
C VAL A 123 4.57 11.41 -3.85
N ARG A 124 5.74 12.05 -3.89
CA ARG A 124 6.10 13.12 -2.95
C ARG A 124 5.78 14.47 -3.57
N LYS A 125 5.14 15.35 -2.80
CA LYS A 125 5.13 16.78 -3.14
C LYS A 125 6.54 17.31 -2.87
N VAL A 126 7.24 17.74 -3.92
CA VAL A 126 8.43 18.58 -3.75
C VAL A 126 7.92 19.87 -3.10
N GLY A 127 8.40 20.17 -1.89
CA GLY A 127 8.10 21.43 -1.22
C GLY A 127 8.42 22.61 -2.13
N ARG A 128 7.63 23.69 -2.03
CA ARG A 128 7.88 24.94 -2.75
C ARG A 128 9.31 25.44 -2.49
#